data_AF-A0A6L3EXC5-F1
#
_entry.id   AF-A0A6L3EXC5-F1
#
_cell.length_a   1.000
_cell.length_b   1.000
_cell.length_c   1.000
_cell.angle_alpha   90.00
_cell.angle_beta   90.00
_cell.angle_gamma   90.00
#
_symmetry.space_group_name_H-M   'P 1'
#
loop_
_entity.id
_entity.type
_entity.pdbx_description
1 polymer ?
#
loop_
_entity_poly.entity_id
_entity_poly.type
_entity_poly.pdbx_seq_one_letter_code
_entity_poly.pdbx_strand_id
1 'polypeptide(L)'
;MALVCASSTRPNFIFATTLLHRSRPQCRCFQLEDYHDPHFLALLSELREKENLSILFITHDLGVVAETCDRVAVAYAGRIVEIGAIDDVLYETKHPYTKGLLGAMPDLIPHGHPLQVITGSVPDGLNPVAGCPFHPRCPDVMDICRAQESPFINVGQDDHLAACHLYEKEGVS
;
A
#
# COMPACT_ATOMS: atom_id res chain seq x y z
N MET A 1 8.85 -5.77 3.53
CA MET A 1 7.52 -5.32 3.04
C MET A 1 7.21 -4.03 3.75
N ALA A 2 6.79 -2.98 3.04
CA ALA A 2 6.46 -1.70 3.65
C ALA A 2 5.06 -1.28 3.20
N LEU A 3 4.11 -1.26 4.12
CA LEU A 3 2.82 -0.61 3.97
C LEU A 3 2.96 0.78 4.55
N VAL A 4 2.64 1.80 3.75
CA VAL A 4 2.60 3.18 4.22
C VAL A 4 1.14 3.51 4.50
N CYS A 5 0.80 3.56 5.77
CA CYS A 5 -0.52 3.91 6.26
C CYS A 5 -0.58 5.41 6.51
N ALA A 6 -1.62 6.08 6.00
CA ALA A 6 -1.94 7.43 6.42
C ALA A 6 -3.32 7.44 7.09
N SER A 7 -3.40 8.08 8.24
CA SER A 7 -4.66 8.42 8.88
C SER A 7 -4.76 9.92 9.15
N SER A 8 -5.92 10.51 8.85
CA SER A 8 -6.16 11.95 9.00
C SER A 8 -7.59 12.22 9.43
N THR A 9 -7.77 13.11 10.42
CA THR A 9 -9.10 13.61 10.81
C THR A 9 -9.68 14.62 9.81
N ARG A 10 -9.02 14.87 8.67
CA ARG A 10 -9.45 15.84 7.65
C ARG A 10 -9.86 15.15 6.35
N PRO A 11 -11.08 15.41 5.82
CA PRO A 11 -11.59 14.72 4.63
C PRO A 11 -10.87 15.07 3.31
N ASN A 12 -10.01 16.10 3.29
CA ASN A 12 -9.26 16.54 2.10
C ASN A 12 -7.75 16.32 2.21
N PHE A 13 -7.31 15.25 2.90
CA PHE A 13 -5.88 14.90 2.93
C PHE A 13 -5.44 14.33 1.58
N ILE A 14 -5.04 15.24 0.68
CA ILE A 14 -4.36 14.89 -0.56
C ILE A 14 -3.05 14.20 -0.17
N PHE A 15 -2.91 12.92 -0.52
CA PHE A 15 -1.66 12.16 -0.57
C PHE A 15 -0.80 12.80 -1.66
N ALA A 16 -0.39 14.06 -1.44
CA ALA A 16 0.35 14.79 -2.44
C ALA A 16 1.60 13.98 -2.70
N THR A 17 1.90 13.79 -3.98
CA THR A 17 3.07 13.23 -4.68
C THR A 17 4.42 13.81 -4.22
N THR A 18 4.51 14.05 -2.92
CA THR A 18 5.31 15.01 -2.18
C THR A 18 5.89 14.30 -0.96
N LEU A 19 6.23 13.01 -1.10
CA LEU A 19 7.30 12.40 -0.33
C LEU A 19 8.66 13.09 -0.61
N LEU A 20 8.71 14.06 -1.54
CA LEU A 20 9.90 14.81 -1.95
C LEU A 20 9.84 16.34 -1.74
N HIS A 21 8.77 16.93 -1.20
CA HIS A 21 8.71 18.39 -1.00
C HIS A 21 8.33 18.79 0.43
N ARG A 22 9.37 19.24 1.11
CA ARG A 22 9.53 19.47 2.55
C ARG A 22 8.92 20.81 2.96
N SER A 23 7.59 20.96 2.95
CA SER A 23 7.00 22.30 3.20
C SER A 23 5.62 22.36 3.90
N ARG A 24 5.23 21.36 4.71
CA ARG A 24 4.09 21.54 5.65
C ARG A 24 4.52 21.34 7.11
N PRO A 25 4.40 22.36 7.97
CA PRO A 25 5.01 22.37 9.32
C PRO A 25 4.31 21.49 10.38
N GLN A 26 3.29 20.69 10.02
CA GLN A 26 2.52 19.88 10.97
C GLN A 26 2.54 18.37 10.69
N CYS A 27 3.34 17.90 9.74
CA CYS A 27 3.50 16.46 9.48
C CYS A 27 4.65 15.93 10.36
N ARG A 28 4.32 15.22 11.45
CA ARG A 28 5.32 14.47 12.22
C ARG A 28 5.38 13.04 11.70
N CYS A 29 6.47 12.70 11.01
CA CYS A 29 6.77 11.31 10.66
C CYS A 29 7.29 10.60 11.92
N PHE A 30 6.54 9.64 12.44
CA PHE A 30 7.02 8.73 13.49
C PHE A 30 7.52 7.46 12.82
N GLN A 31 8.83 7.20 12.87
CA GLN A 31 9.38 5.89 12.53
C GLN A 31 9.23 5.01 13.76
N LEU A 32 8.29 4.06 13.70
CA LEU A 32 7.99 3.13 14.79
C LEU A 32 8.59 1.78 14.43
N GLU A 33 9.86 1.62 14.72
CA GLU A 33 10.50 0.31 14.68
C GLU A 33 10.12 -0.39 16.00
N ASP A 34 9.33 -1.46 15.89
CA ASP A 34 8.85 -2.37 16.93
C ASP A 34 7.63 -1.92 17.78
N TYR A 35 6.42 -1.89 17.18
CA TYR A 35 5.18 -1.65 17.94
C TYR A 35 4.09 -2.72 17.68
N HIS A 36 3.97 -3.67 18.61
CA HIS A 36 2.97 -4.74 18.61
C HIS A 36 1.96 -4.61 19.78
N ASP A 37 2.03 -3.52 20.55
CA ASP A 37 1.19 -3.32 21.74
C ASP A 37 -0.08 -2.53 21.37
N PRO A 38 -1.29 -3.05 21.57
CA PRO A 38 -2.52 -2.35 21.17
C PRO A 38 -2.73 -1.01 21.91
N HIS A 39 -2.11 -0.80 23.09
CA HIS A 39 -2.38 0.38 23.90
C HIS A 39 -1.89 1.70 23.30
N PHE A 40 -0.78 1.70 22.55
CA PHE A 40 -0.29 2.95 21.94
C PHE A 40 -0.82 3.22 20.56
N LEU A 41 -1.38 2.23 19.86
CA LEU A 41 -2.24 2.52 18.72
C LEU A 41 -3.49 3.27 19.18
N ALA A 42 -4.11 2.82 20.28
CA ALA A 42 -5.22 3.53 20.91
C ALA A 42 -4.83 4.94 21.37
N LEU A 43 -3.68 5.10 22.04
CA LEU A 43 -3.17 6.41 22.47
C LEU A 43 -2.91 7.34 21.28
N LEU A 44 -2.32 6.84 20.20
CA LEU A 44 -2.08 7.63 19.00
C LEU A 44 -3.37 8.04 18.31
N SER A 45 -4.38 7.17 18.31
CA SER A 45 -5.73 7.48 17.81
C SER A 45 -6.39 8.59 18.63
N GLU A 46 -6.32 8.52 19.97
CA GLU A 46 -6.84 9.55 20.87
C GLU A 46 -6.12 10.89 20.66
N LEU A 47 -4.79 10.88 20.54
CA LEU A 47 -4.00 12.08 20.28
C LEU A 47 -4.30 12.68 18.91
N ARG A 48 -4.47 11.84 17.89
CA ARG A 48 -4.86 12.25 16.53
C ARG A 48 -6.18 13.03 16.56
N GLU A 49 -7.19 12.50 17.25
CA GLU A 49 -8.51 13.11 17.35
C GLU A 49 -8.49 14.41 18.16
N LYS A 50 -7.79 14.40 19.30
CA LYS A 50 -7.72 15.55 20.19
C LYS A 50 -6.93 16.72 19.58
N GLU A 51 -5.83 16.42 18.90
CA GLU A 51 -4.87 17.42 18.41
C GLU A 51 -4.98 17.68 16.88
N ASN A 52 -5.95 17.05 16.20
CA ASN A 52 -6.17 17.18 14.75
C ASN A 52 -4.91 16.91 13.90
N LEU A 53 -4.22 15.82 14.24
CA LEU A 53 -2.98 15.42 13.58
C LEU A 53 -3.25 14.49 12.39
N SER A 54 -2.29 14.47 11.46
CA SER A 54 -2.21 13.42 10.45
C SER A 54 -1.01 12.54 10.78
N ILE A 55 -1.22 11.23 10.75
CA ILE A 55 -0.17 10.27 11.11
C ILE A 55 0.14 9.37 9.92
N LEU A 56 1.44 9.21 9.68
CA LEU A 56 1.99 8.31 8.68
C LEU A 56 2.74 7.20 9.41
N PHE A 57 2.36 5.95 9.17
CA PHE A 57 3.00 4.78 9.75
C PHE A 57 3.55 3.88 8.64
N ILE A 58 4.71 3.26 8.89
CA ILE A 58 5.26 2.24 8.01
C ILE A 58 5.25 0.92 8.78
N THR A 59 4.44 -0.03 8.34
CA THR A 59 4.33 -1.34 8.99
C THR A 59 4.32 -2.47 7.96
N HIS A 60 4.55 -3.68 8.43
CA HIS A 60 4.37 -4.91 7.67
C HIS A 60 3.14 -5.69 8.15
N ASP A 61 2.49 -5.27 9.24
CA ASP A 61 1.30 -5.90 9.78
C ASP A 61 0.06 -5.22 9.19
N LEU A 62 -0.70 -5.98 8.39
CA LEU A 62 -1.92 -5.50 7.76
C LEU A 62 -3.12 -5.50 8.72
N GLY A 63 -3.09 -6.28 9.79
CA GLY A 63 -4.12 -6.24 10.84
C GLY A 63 -4.13 -4.88 11.55
N VAL A 64 -2.94 -4.37 11.89
CA VAL A 64 -2.80 -3.00 12.40
C VAL A 64 -3.30 -1.97 11.39
N VAL A 65 -3.03 -2.17 10.10
CA VAL A 65 -3.43 -1.22 9.05
C VAL A 65 -4.94 -1.21 8.85
N ALA A 66 -5.59 -2.37 8.90
CA ALA A 66 -7.04 -2.51 8.77
C ALA A 66 -7.80 -1.81 9.91
N GLU A 67 -7.24 -1.80 11.13
CA GLU A 67 -7.90 -1.20 12.30
C GLU A 67 -7.65 0.31 12.45
N THR A 68 -6.56 0.84 11.90
CA THR A 68 -6.07 2.19 12.26
C THR A 68 -5.96 3.19 11.10
N CYS A 69 -6.05 2.73 9.85
CA CYS A 69 -5.72 3.55 8.68
C CYS A 69 -6.95 3.90 7.86
N ASP A 70 -7.06 5.16 7.44
CA ASP A 70 -8.07 5.58 6.46
C ASP A 70 -7.62 5.20 5.04
N ARG A 71 -6.31 5.32 4.77
CA ARG A 71 -5.68 5.04 3.47
C ARG A 71 -4.41 4.23 3.64
N VAL A 72 -4.12 3.38 2.65
CA VAL A 72 -2.91 2.56 2.61
C VAL A 72 -2.24 2.65 1.25
N ALA A 73 -0.91 2.70 1.25
CA ALA A 73 -0.07 2.52 0.07
C ALA A 73 0.80 1.27 0.25
N VAL A 74 0.68 0.34 -0.69
CA VAL A 74 1.43 -0.92 -0.72
C VAL A 74 2.72 -0.70 -1.48
N ALA A 75 3.86 -0.98 -0.85
CA ALA A 75 5.16 -0.86 -1.49
C ALA A 75 5.82 -2.22 -1.75
N TYR A 76 6.43 -2.35 -2.93
CA TYR A 76 7.26 -3.48 -3.33
C TYR A 76 8.60 -3.00 -3.91
N ALA A 77 9.71 -3.56 -3.44
CA ALA A 77 11.06 -3.23 -3.90
C ALA A 77 11.34 -1.70 -3.95
N GLY A 78 10.86 -0.97 -2.94
CA GLY A 78 11.04 0.48 -2.83
C GLY A 78 10.09 1.33 -3.68
N ARG A 79 9.08 0.75 -4.32
CA ARG A 79 8.09 1.46 -5.13
C ARG A 79 6.68 1.21 -4.65
N ILE A 80 5.85 2.26 -4.64
CA ILE A 80 4.41 2.10 -4.40
C ILE A 80 3.78 1.42 -5.61
N VAL A 81 3.09 0.31 -5.39
CA VAL A 81 2.44 -0.48 -6.45
C VAL A 81 0.92 -0.33 -6.44
N GLU A 82 0.34 0.04 -5.29
CA GLU A 82 -1.09 0.26 -5.14
C GLU A 82 -1.34 1.23 -3.98
N ILE A 83 -2.31 2.12 -4.10
CA ILE A 83 -2.70 3.08 -3.06
C ILE A 83 -4.20 3.39 -3.17
N GLY A 84 -4.90 3.50 -2.05
CA GLY A 84 -6.34 3.78 -2.04
C GLY A 84 -6.89 3.93 -0.62
N ALA A 85 -8.21 4.00 -0.50
CA ALA A 85 -8.86 3.80 0.78
C ALA A 85 -8.56 2.38 1.29
N ILE A 86 -8.57 2.21 2.62
CA ILE A 86 -8.25 0.91 3.22
C ILE A 86 -9.16 -0.20 2.68
N ASP A 87 -10.46 0.06 2.59
CA ASP A 87 -11.44 -0.92 2.11
C ASP A 87 -11.21 -1.29 0.63
N ASP A 88 -10.92 -0.31 -0.22
CA ASP A 88 -10.66 -0.58 -1.64
C ASP A 88 -9.41 -1.44 -1.85
N VAL A 89 -8.35 -1.16 -1.09
CA VAL A 89 -7.09 -1.92 -1.20
C VAL A 89 -7.22 -3.32 -0.59
N LEU A 90 -8.02 -3.49 0.48
CA LEU A 90 -8.22 -4.79 1.14
C LEU A 90 -9.20 -5.69 0.38
N TYR A 91 -10.32 -5.14 -0.10
CA TYR A 91 -11.43 -5.93 -0.67
C TYR A 91 -11.46 -5.90 -2.19
N GLU A 92 -11.03 -4.80 -2.82
CA GLU A 92 -11.07 -4.60 -4.27
C GLU A 92 -9.67 -4.54 -4.89
N THR A 93 -8.69 -5.20 -4.27
CA THR A 93 -7.29 -5.19 -4.70
C THR A 93 -7.10 -5.48 -6.19
N LYS A 94 -6.26 -4.66 -6.83
CA LYS A 94 -6.03 -4.72 -8.27
C LYS A 94 -4.63 -5.20 -8.61
N HIS A 95 -3.60 -4.79 -7.89
CA HIS A 95 -2.22 -5.17 -8.23
C HIS A 95 -1.94 -6.64 -7.87
N PRO A 96 -1.38 -7.49 -8.78
CA PRO A 96 -1.12 -8.91 -8.50
C PRO A 96 -0.27 -9.18 -7.26
N TYR A 97 0.65 -8.27 -6.93
CA TYR A 97 1.40 -8.34 -5.67
C TYR A 97 0.49 -8.20 -4.43
N THR A 98 -0.38 -7.19 -4.40
CA THR A 98 -1.30 -6.95 -3.29
C THR A 98 -2.30 -8.10 -3.14
N LYS A 99 -2.82 -8.64 -4.25
CA LYS A 99 -3.64 -9.87 -4.28
C LYS A 99 -2.93 -11.04 -3.62
N GLY A 100 -1.70 -11.31 -4.04
CA GLY A 100 -0.89 -12.39 -3.46
C GLY A 100 -0.55 -12.14 -1.99
N LEU A 101 -0.40 -10.89 -1.58
CA LEU A 101 -0.14 -10.53 -0.18
C LEU A 101 -1.37 -10.83 0.69
N LEU A 102 -2.54 -10.32 0.31
CA LEU A 102 -3.80 -10.56 1.01
C LEU A 102 -4.13 -12.05 1.07
N GLY A 103 -3.94 -12.77 -0.04
CA GLY A 103 -4.15 -14.21 -0.13
C GLY A 103 -3.16 -15.05 0.70
N ALA A 104 -2.08 -14.47 1.22
CA ALA A 104 -1.12 -15.12 2.11
C ALA A 104 -1.41 -14.87 3.60
N MET A 105 -2.37 -13.98 3.94
CA MET A 105 -2.65 -13.55 5.31
C MET A 105 -3.84 -14.31 5.92
N PRO A 106 -3.63 -15.16 6.93
CA PRO A 106 -4.69 -16.02 7.50
C PRO A 106 -5.87 -15.24 8.08
N ASP A 107 -5.61 -14.08 8.69
CA ASP A 107 -6.61 -13.31 9.43
C ASP A 107 -7.64 -12.61 8.53
N LEU A 108 -7.32 -12.46 7.23
CA LEU A 108 -8.18 -11.81 6.24
C LEU A 108 -8.86 -12.83 5.31
N ILE A 109 -8.58 -14.12 5.46
CA ILE A 109 -9.10 -15.18 4.61
C ILE A 109 -10.15 -15.97 5.39
N PRO A 110 -11.36 -16.19 4.86
CA PRO A 110 -12.36 -17.01 5.53
C PRO A 110 -11.80 -18.43 5.79
N HIS A 111 -12.06 -18.97 6.98
CA HIS A 111 -11.55 -20.28 7.38
C HIS A 111 -11.88 -21.36 6.34
N GLY A 112 -10.85 -22.04 5.83
CA GLY A 112 -10.97 -23.13 4.86
C GLY A 112 -10.53 -22.81 3.43
N HIS A 113 -10.12 -21.57 3.13
CA HIS A 113 -9.50 -21.24 1.83
C HIS A 113 -7.98 -21.51 1.83
N PRO A 114 -7.42 -22.03 0.73
CA PRO A 114 -5.99 -22.28 0.62
C PRO A 114 -5.21 -20.96 0.58
N LEU A 115 -4.14 -20.89 1.38
CA LEU A 115 -3.21 -19.77 1.35
C LEU A 115 -2.54 -19.66 -0.03
N GLN A 116 -2.55 -18.46 -0.59
CA GLN A 116 -1.78 -18.16 -1.79
C GLN A 116 -0.33 -17.88 -1.40
N VAL A 117 0.60 -18.58 -2.04
CA VAL A 117 2.03 -18.37 -1.84
C VAL A 117 2.58 -17.60 -3.03
N ILE A 118 3.14 -16.41 -2.80
CA ILE A 118 3.85 -15.68 -3.84
C ILE A 118 5.19 -16.38 -4.11
N THR A 119 5.28 -17.14 -5.20
CA THR A 119 6.49 -17.87 -5.59
C THR A 119 7.63 -16.94 -6.01
N GLY A 120 8.87 -17.41 -5.89
CA GLY A 120 10.09 -16.69 -6.29
C GLY A 120 10.73 -15.85 -5.18
N SER A 121 11.95 -15.37 -5.42
CA SER A 121 12.72 -14.50 -4.52
C SER A 121 12.48 -13.02 -4.81
N VAL A 122 12.53 -12.19 -3.78
CA VAL A 122 12.47 -10.71 -3.93
C VAL A 122 13.69 -10.24 -4.74
N PRO A 123 13.52 -9.35 -5.75
CA PRO A 123 14.64 -8.77 -6.47
C PRO A 123 15.63 -8.09 -5.53
N ASP A 124 16.92 -8.18 -5.86
CA ASP A 124 17.97 -7.50 -5.12
C ASP A 124 17.78 -5.97 -5.23
N GLY A 125 17.74 -5.28 -4.10
CA GLY A 125 17.62 -3.83 -4.06
C GLY A 125 18.81 -3.10 -4.69
N LEU A 126 19.97 -3.75 -4.79
CA LEU A 126 21.16 -3.21 -5.42
C LEU A 126 21.19 -3.41 -6.95
N ASN A 127 20.34 -4.31 -7.47
CA ASN A 127 20.25 -4.60 -8.90
C ASN A 127 18.79 -4.62 -9.35
N PRO A 128 18.15 -3.43 -9.47
CA PRO A 128 16.75 -3.33 -9.82
C PRO A 128 16.50 -3.88 -11.23
N VAL A 129 15.44 -4.67 -11.38
CA VAL A 129 14.98 -5.15 -12.68
C VAL A 129 14.38 -3.98 -13.48
N ALA A 130 14.54 -4.03 -14.81
CA ALA A 130 13.92 -3.05 -15.70
C ALA A 130 12.38 -3.22 -15.69
N GLY A 131 11.67 -2.10 -15.88
CA GLY A 131 10.21 -2.09 -15.91
C GLY A 131 9.56 -2.29 -14.54
N CYS A 132 8.49 -3.09 -14.48
CA CYS A 132 7.74 -3.38 -13.26
C CYS A 132 8.56 -4.27 -12.31
N PRO A 133 8.88 -3.82 -11.07
CA PRO A 133 9.73 -4.61 -10.15
C PRO A 133 9.16 -5.98 -9.80
N PHE A 134 7.84 -6.16 -9.89
CA PHE A 134 7.16 -7.41 -9.58
C PHE A 134 7.08 -8.37 -10.78
N HIS A 135 7.46 -7.96 -11.99
CA HIS A 135 7.36 -8.79 -13.20
C HIS A 135 8.01 -10.19 -13.09
N PRO A 136 9.08 -10.44 -12.31
CA PRO A 136 9.67 -11.78 -12.21
C PRO A 136 8.80 -12.79 -11.44
N ARG A 137 7.87 -12.29 -10.62
CA ARG A 137 7.00 -13.08 -9.73
C ARG A 137 5.52 -12.93 -10.06
N CYS A 138 5.19 -12.01 -10.96
CA CYS A 138 3.83 -11.72 -11.36
C CYS A 138 3.26 -12.89 -12.19
N PRO A 139 2.11 -13.48 -11.80
CA PRO A 139 1.45 -14.50 -12.60
C PRO A 139 0.89 -13.93 -13.91
N ASP A 140 0.56 -12.64 -13.93
CA ASP A 140 -0.03 -11.91 -15.06
C ASP A 140 1.01 -11.06 -15.82
N VAL A 141 2.27 -11.52 -15.88
CA VAL A 141 3.36 -10.78 -16.52
C VAL A 141 3.14 -10.65 -18.04
N MET A 142 3.32 -9.43 -18.56
CA MET A 142 3.32 -9.13 -19.99
C MET A 142 4.71 -8.62 -20.43
N ASP A 143 4.98 -8.63 -21.74
CA ASP A 143 6.27 -8.18 -22.27
C ASP A 143 6.55 -6.71 -21.94
N ILE A 144 5.53 -5.85 -21.96
CA ILE A 144 5.64 -4.44 -21.56
C ILE A 144 6.13 -4.29 -20.11
N CYS A 145 5.73 -5.20 -19.20
CA CYS A 145 6.13 -5.16 -17.80
C CYS A 145 7.65 -5.37 -17.60
N ARG A 146 8.33 -6.01 -18.55
CA ARG A 146 9.80 -6.23 -18.50
C ARG A 146 10.59 -5.04 -19.02
N ALA A 147 9.96 -4.20 -19.83
CA ALA A 147 10.60 -3.09 -20.53
C ALA A 147 10.27 -1.73 -19.92
N GLN A 148 9.07 -1.57 -19.38
CA GLN A 148 8.54 -0.28 -18.95
C GLN A 148 7.86 -0.37 -17.57
N GLU A 149 7.95 0.74 -16.84
CA GLU A 149 7.20 0.96 -15.61
C GLU A 149 5.78 1.40 -15.93
N SER A 150 4.81 0.84 -15.22
CA SER A 150 3.43 1.29 -15.34
C SER A 150 3.24 2.63 -14.64
N PRO A 151 2.55 3.60 -15.26
CA PRO A 151 2.05 4.76 -14.53
C PRO A 151 1.01 4.32 -13.50
N PHE A 152 0.71 5.20 -12.54
CA PHE A 152 -0.47 5.04 -11.69
C PHE A 152 -1.73 5.24 -12.52
N ILE A 153 -2.58 4.22 -12.48
CA ILE A 153 -3.87 4.20 -13.17
C ILE A 153 -4.96 4.14 -12.10
N ASN A 154 -6.04 4.90 -12.28
CA ASN A 154 -7.22 4.77 -11.42
C ASN A 154 -7.95 3.46 -11.75
N VAL A 155 -8.10 2.61 -10.74
CA VAL A 155 -8.61 1.25 -10.87
C VAL A 155 -9.84 0.98 -10.00
N GLY A 156 -10.41 2.03 -9.39
CA GLY A 156 -11.53 1.91 -8.48
C GLY A 156 -12.26 3.24 -8.26
N GLN A 157 -12.97 3.34 -7.13
CA GLN A 157 -13.57 4.60 -6.67
C GLN A 157 -12.53 5.42 -5.88
N ASP A 158 -12.80 6.71 -5.66
CA ASP A 158 -12.10 7.57 -4.68
C ASP A 158 -10.56 7.44 -4.60
N ASP A 159 -9.85 7.80 -5.69
CA ASP A 159 -8.37 7.81 -5.77
C ASP A 159 -7.68 6.44 -5.51
N HIS A 160 -8.35 5.31 -5.83
CA HIS A 160 -7.70 3.99 -5.85
C HIS A 160 -6.81 3.84 -7.08
N LEU A 161 -5.50 3.96 -6.87
CA LEU A 161 -4.49 3.93 -7.92
C LEU A 161 -3.64 2.66 -7.86
N ALA A 162 -3.38 2.04 -9.01
CA ALA A 162 -2.44 0.94 -9.15
C ALA A 162 -1.41 1.21 -10.24
N ALA A 163 -0.15 0.89 -9.98
CA ALA A 163 0.93 0.93 -10.96
C ALA A 163 1.03 -0.42 -11.68
N CYS A 164 0.02 -0.76 -12.49
CA CYS A 164 -0.04 -2.04 -13.20
C CYS A 164 -0.58 -1.91 -14.65
N HIS A 165 0.18 -2.41 -15.62
CA HIS A 165 -0.19 -2.39 -17.04
C HIS A 165 -1.47 -3.16 -17.37
N LEU A 166 -1.96 -4.04 -16.47
CA LEU A 166 -3.23 -4.74 -16.67
C LEU A 166 -4.41 -3.78 -16.84
N TYR A 167 -4.35 -2.60 -16.22
CA TYR A 167 -5.46 -1.65 -16.17
C TYR A 167 -5.27 -0.44 -17.08
N GLU A 168 -4.19 -0.39 -17.87
CA GLU A 168 -3.84 0.78 -18.70
C GLU A 168 -4.91 1.11 -19.75
N LYS A 169 -5.78 0.16 -20.11
CA LYS A 169 -6.90 0.37 -21.02
C LYS A 169 -8.22 0.75 -20.33
N GLU A 170 -8.32 0.61 -19.01
CA GLU A 170 -9.54 0.88 -18.24
C GLU A 170 -9.59 2.32 -17.68
N GLY A 171 -8.44 3.00 -17.60
CA GLY A 171 -8.30 4.35 -17.03
C GLY A 171 -8.76 5.54 -17.91
N VAL A 172 -9.66 5.32 -18.88
CA VAL A 172 -10.27 6.41 -19.66
C VAL A 172 -11.78 6.28 -19.61
N SER A 173 -12.40 6.96 -18.66
CA SER A 173 -13.82 7.34 -18.65
C SER A 173 -14.01 8.59 -17.83
#